data_AF-H2YDK9-F1
#
_entry.id   AF-H2YDK9-F1
#
_cell.length_a   1.000
_cell.length_b   1.000
_cell.length_c   1.000
_cell.angle_alpha   90.00
_cell.angle_beta   90.00
_cell.angle_gamma   90.00
#
_symmetry.space_group_name_H-M   'P 1'
#
loop_
_entity.id
_entity.type
_entity.pdbx_description
1 polymer ?
#
loop_
_entity_poly.entity_id
_entity_poly.type
_entity_poly.pdbx_seq_one_letter_code
_entity_poly.pdbx_strand_id
1 'polypeptide(L)'
;VSGEVPEVACISPVSGCVFEKRLLEKFVFENGTDPTNNQPLSMEQVIEMKTNPIVRPKPPSATSIPAILKSLQDEWDACMLTSFTLRQQLHTTRQDVIQKLQDKASVLTSERKKRGKRMPEDLASADDIREYKQIASHPGLHSASVPGILCLDLCASDTYKVVTGGADKTAVVFDKESEQVITTLKGHAKKVTNVLYHPSEDIVFTASPDSTIRIWSAQDGNCSTIIRTHKEAVTGISLHALGDYLLSCSEDQHWAFSDVRTGQTLCRVTDDAIGNALTCAQFHPDGLIFGTGTKDSQIMIWDLKERTNVANFPGHSGPVTAISFSENGYYLATAAGDACVKLWDLRKLKNFKTLTMADDYEVRSLTFDQSGSYLAVGGTDVRVYLCKQWQELKAFSDHTAVATGVRFGKNAKFLASSSMDRSLKFFSI
;
A
#
# COMPACT_ATOMS: atom_id res chain seq x y z
N VAL A 1 -25.75 14.08 -27.11
CA VAL A 1 -24.36 14.37 -27.52
C VAL A 1 -23.63 15.20 -26.46
N SER A 2 -24.15 16.34 -25.99
CA SER A 2 -23.54 17.15 -24.92
C SER A 2 -23.96 16.77 -23.49
N GLY A 3 -25.12 16.12 -23.31
CA GLY A 3 -25.71 15.88 -22.00
C GLY A 3 -26.41 17.11 -21.40
N GLU A 4 -26.44 18.22 -22.13
CA GLU A 4 -27.15 19.44 -21.76
C GLU A 4 -28.61 19.42 -22.23
N VAL A 5 -29.45 20.27 -21.63
CA VAL A 5 -30.83 20.45 -22.06
C VAL A 5 -30.85 21.19 -23.42
N PRO A 6 -31.43 20.61 -24.48
CA PRO A 6 -31.36 21.17 -25.84
C PRO A 6 -32.17 22.46 -25.98
N GLU A 7 -31.59 23.51 -26.56
CA GLU A 7 -32.30 24.78 -26.83
C GLU A 7 -33.34 24.64 -27.95
N VAL A 8 -32.99 23.88 -28.99
CA VAL A 8 -33.90 23.43 -30.05
C VAL A 8 -33.80 21.92 -30.10
N ALA A 9 -34.83 21.25 -29.55
CA ALA A 9 -34.91 19.81 -29.53
C ALA A 9 -35.34 19.28 -30.91
N CYS A 10 -34.63 18.28 -31.40
CA CYS A 10 -34.97 17.55 -32.62
C CYS A 10 -34.90 16.04 -32.36
N ILE A 11 -35.71 15.27 -33.08
CA ILE A 11 -35.74 13.82 -32.99
C ILE A 11 -35.16 13.25 -34.28
N SER A 12 -34.22 12.33 -34.14
CA SER A 12 -33.86 11.44 -35.25
C SER A 12 -34.91 10.33 -35.35
N PRO A 13 -35.63 10.17 -36.48
CA PRO A 13 -36.59 9.08 -36.65
C PRO A 13 -35.93 7.70 -36.68
N VAL A 14 -34.61 7.64 -36.88
CA VAL A 14 -33.85 6.39 -37.02
C VAL A 14 -33.46 5.82 -35.66
N SER A 15 -33.10 6.67 -34.70
CA SER A 15 -32.75 6.26 -33.33
C SER A 15 -33.85 6.52 -32.30
N GLY A 16 -34.87 7.32 -32.64
CA GLY A 16 -35.89 7.78 -31.71
C GLY A 16 -35.35 8.66 -30.57
N CYS A 17 -34.07 9.04 -30.63
CA CYS A 17 -33.39 9.81 -29.60
C CYS A 17 -33.56 11.32 -29.83
N VAL A 18 -33.63 12.08 -28.73
CA VAL A 18 -33.72 13.54 -28.76
C VAL A 18 -32.32 14.15 -28.77
N PHE A 19 -32.06 15.06 -29.69
CA PHE A 19 -30.80 15.76 -29.86
C PHE A 19 -30.99 17.27 -29.87
N GLU A 20 -29.93 18.02 -29.54
CA GLU A 20 -29.84 19.43 -29.86
C GLU A 20 -29.63 19.58 -31.37
N LYS A 21 -30.51 20.32 -32.05
CA LYS A 21 -30.50 20.48 -33.50
C LYS A 21 -29.11 20.81 -34.03
N ARG A 22 -28.48 21.88 -33.53
CA ARG A 22 -27.14 22.35 -33.94
C ARG A 22 -26.06 21.26 -33.88
N LEU A 23 -26.06 20.44 -32.83
CA LEU A 23 -25.08 19.37 -32.65
C LEU A 23 -25.36 18.21 -33.61
N LEU A 24 -26.64 17.89 -33.84
CA LEU A 24 -27.02 16.88 -34.81
C LEU A 24 -26.70 17.33 -36.24
N GLU A 25 -26.95 18.59 -36.62
CA GLU A 25 -26.61 19.08 -37.97
C GLU A 25 -25.11 19.01 -38.21
N LYS A 26 -24.30 19.42 -37.22
CA LYS A 26 -22.84 19.35 -37.33
C LYS A 26 -22.37 17.90 -37.49
N PHE A 27 -22.91 16.98 -36.70
CA PHE A 27 -22.53 15.57 -36.76
C PHE A 27 -22.95 14.90 -38.07
N VAL A 28 -24.15 15.18 -38.56
CA VAL A 28 -24.66 14.66 -39.83
C VAL A 28 -23.90 15.27 -41.02
N PHE A 29 -23.50 16.55 -40.94
CA PHE A 29 -22.67 17.18 -41.95
C PHE A 29 -21.27 16.55 -42.04
N GLU A 30 -20.68 16.18 -40.89
CA GLU A 30 -19.35 15.58 -40.84
C GLU A 30 -19.34 14.09 -41.18
N ASN A 31 -20.33 13.32 -40.71
CA ASN A 31 -20.30 11.84 -40.76
C ASN A 31 -21.42 11.21 -41.62
N GLY A 32 -22.47 11.95 -41.96
CA GLY A 32 -23.62 11.44 -42.74
C GLY A 32 -24.46 10.36 -42.03
N THR A 33 -24.23 10.14 -40.73
CA THR A 33 -24.85 9.07 -39.95
C THR A 33 -25.41 9.59 -38.62
N ASP A 34 -26.32 8.83 -38.03
CA ASP A 34 -26.86 9.11 -36.70
C ASP A 34 -25.79 8.80 -35.62
N PRO A 35 -25.55 9.72 -34.67
CA PRO A 35 -24.54 9.57 -33.62
C PRO A 35 -24.76 8.43 -32.63
N THR A 36 -25.95 7.81 -32.59
CA THR A 36 -26.27 6.74 -31.64
C THR A 36 -26.19 5.33 -32.21
N ASN A 37 -26.61 5.15 -33.46
CA ASN A 37 -26.67 3.83 -34.09
C ASN A 37 -25.90 3.73 -35.42
N ASN A 38 -25.20 4.80 -35.83
CA ASN A 38 -24.39 4.89 -37.05
C ASN A 38 -25.16 4.58 -38.35
N GLN A 39 -26.49 4.66 -38.35
CA GLN A 39 -27.30 4.48 -39.55
C GLN A 39 -27.31 5.77 -40.39
N PRO A 40 -27.46 5.68 -41.73
CA PRO A 40 -27.49 6.85 -42.59
C PRO A 40 -28.68 7.75 -42.24
N LEU A 41 -28.40 9.02 -41.95
CA LEU A 41 -29.40 10.02 -41.55
C LEU A 41 -29.22 11.28 -42.39
N SER A 42 -30.27 11.73 -43.06
CA SER A 42 -30.30 13.01 -43.79
C SER A 42 -31.05 14.07 -43.00
N MET A 43 -30.60 15.32 -43.04
CA MET A 43 -31.23 16.44 -42.30
C MET A 43 -32.70 16.69 -42.64
N GLU A 44 -33.16 16.30 -43.83
CA GLU A 44 -34.57 16.40 -44.24
C GLU A 44 -35.50 15.46 -43.46
N GLN A 45 -34.96 14.41 -42.85
CA GLN A 45 -35.72 13.41 -42.08
C GLN A 45 -35.83 13.79 -40.60
N VAL A 46 -35.07 14.78 -40.14
CA VAL A 46 -35.05 15.17 -38.72
C VAL A 46 -36.32 15.95 -38.36
N ILE A 47 -37.00 15.53 -37.30
CA ILE A 47 -38.26 16.15 -36.86
C ILE A 47 -37.95 17.16 -35.76
N GLU A 48 -38.23 18.44 -36.02
CA GLU A 48 -38.14 19.47 -34.99
C GLU A 48 -39.30 19.40 -34.00
N MET A 49 -38.96 19.40 -32.71
CA MET A 49 -39.96 19.53 -31.66
C MET A 49 -40.18 21.00 -31.34
N LYS A 50 -41.44 21.45 -31.40
CA LYS A 50 -41.83 22.74 -30.82
C LYS A 50 -41.91 22.62 -29.31
N THR A 51 -40.76 22.75 -28.65
CA THR A 51 -40.70 22.96 -27.19
C THR A 51 -40.80 24.45 -26.88
N ASN A 52 -41.44 24.82 -25.77
CA ASN A 52 -41.36 26.18 -25.27
C ASN A 52 -39.88 26.54 -25.06
N PRO A 53 -39.43 27.74 -25.46
CA PRO A 53 -38.05 28.15 -25.26
C PRO A 53 -37.72 28.07 -23.77
N ILE A 54 -36.63 27.37 -23.45
CA ILE A 54 -36.12 27.30 -22.08
C ILE A 54 -35.67 28.71 -21.73
N VAL A 55 -36.46 29.37 -20.89
CA VAL A 55 -36.07 30.65 -20.29
C VAL A 55 -34.96 30.32 -19.31
N ARG A 56 -33.70 30.39 -19.78
CA ARG A 56 -32.56 30.48 -18.86
C ARG A 56 -32.86 31.69 -17.98
N PRO A 57 -32.96 31.55 -16.65
CA PRO A 57 -33.18 32.70 -15.79
C PRO A 57 -32.09 33.72 -16.13
N LYS A 58 -32.49 34.95 -16.47
CA LYS A 58 -31.52 36.02 -16.69
C LYS A 58 -30.63 36.06 -15.45
N PRO A 59 -29.29 36.15 -15.62
CA PRO A 59 -28.43 36.38 -14.46
C PRO A 59 -29.01 37.59 -13.72
N PRO A 60 -29.21 37.49 -12.39
CA PRO A 60 -29.85 38.55 -11.65
C PRO A 60 -29.10 39.85 -11.94
N SER A 61 -29.82 40.88 -12.43
CA SER A 61 -29.19 42.16 -12.73
C SER A 61 -28.78 42.80 -11.41
N ALA A 62 -27.51 42.64 -11.06
CA ALA A 62 -26.90 43.14 -9.84
C ALA A 62 -26.59 44.65 -9.96
N THR A 63 -27.57 45.44 -10.38
CA THR A 63 -27.43 46.90 -10.62
C THR A 63 -27.80 47.74 -9.40
N SER A 64 -28.35 47.13 -8.35
CA SER A 64 -28.70 47.79 -7.09
C SER A 64 -28.08 47.07 -5.89
N ILE A 65 -27.77 47.81 -4.83
CA ILE A 65 -27.23 47.27 -3.58
C ILE A 65 -28.11 46.14 -3.01
N PRO A 66 -29.46 46.26 -2.97
CA PRO A 66 -30.31 45.15 -2.52
C PRO A 66 -30.23 43.90 -3.40
N ALA A 67 -30.11 44.07 -4.73
CA ALA A 67 -30.00 42.92 -5.65
C ALA A 67 -28.66 42.21 -5.50
N ILE A 68 -27.56 42.95 -5.29
CA ILE A 68 -26.24 42.37 -5.00
C ILE A 68 -26.29 41.58 -3.69
N LEU A 69 -26.87 42.14 -2.63
CA LEU A 69 -26.99 41.45 -1.33
C LEU A 69 -27.81 40.17 -1.45
N LYS A 70 -28.91 40.19 -2.20
CA LYS A 70 -29.74 39.00 -2.42
C LYS A 70 -28.99 37.91 -3.20
N SER A 71 -28.26 38.29 -4.25
CA SER A 71 -27.44 37.33 -5.01
C SER A 71 -26.33 36.72 -4.15
N LEU A 72 -25.66 37.52 -3.31
CA LEU A 72 -24.65 37.00 -2.38
C LEU A 72 -25.26 36.04 -1.35
N GLN A 73 -26.46 36.33 -0.88
CA GLN A 73 -27.18 35.45 0.03
C GLN A 73 -27.56 34.13 -0.64
N ASP A 74 -28.07 34.17 -1.87
CA ASP A 74 -28.46 32.96 -2.60
C ASP A 74 -27.24 32.07 -2.92
N GLU A 75 -26.10 32.65 -3.30
CA GLU A 75 -24.83 31.94 -3.48
C GLU A 75 -24.29 31.35 -2.17
N TRP A 76 -24.41 32.10 -1.08
CA TRP A 76 -24.02 31.63 0.24
C TRP A 76 -24.90 30.46 0.71
N ASP A 77 -26.21 30.54 0.51
CA ASP A 77 -27.16 29.47 0.84
C ASP A 77 -26.86 28.20 0.04
N ALA A 78 -26.55 28.32 -1.26
CA ALA A 78 -26.13 27.21 -2.11
C ALA A 78 -24.79 26.60 -1.67
N CYS A 79 -23.79 27.42 -1.34
CA CYS A 79 -22.50 26.98 -0.79
C CYS A 79 -22.66 26.29 0.56
N MET A 80 -23.55 26.77 1.42
CA MET A 80 -23.85 26.17 2.71
C MET A 80 -24.53 24.81 2.55
N LEU A 81 -25.51 24.69 1.65
CA LEU A 81 -26.18 23.42 1.35
C LEU A 81 -25.21 22.37 0.78
N THR A 82 -24.38 22.77 -0.18
CA THR A 82 -23.36 21.87 -0.78
C THR A 82 -22.30 21.46 0.23
N SER A 83 -21.81 22.39 1.06
CA SER A 83 -20.88 22.07 2.15
C SER A 83 -21.50 21.12 3.18
N PHE A 84 -22.77 21.32 3.55
CA PHE A 84 -23.49 20.45 4.47
C PHE A 84 -23.66 19.04 3.91
N THR A 85 -24.12 18.90 2.67
CA THR A 85 -24.30 17.60 2.00
C THR A 85 -22.98 16.86 1.84
N LEU A 86 -21.90 17.56 1.46
CA LEU A 86 -20.56 16.98 1.37
C LEU A 86 -20.06 16.48 2.73
N ARG A 87 -20.26 17.26 3.80
CA ARG A 87 -19.90 16.85 5.17
C ARG A 87 -20.69 15.64 5.62
N GLN A 88 -21.98 15.56 5.28
CA GLN A 88 -22.82 14.41 5.59
C GLN A 88 -22.33 13.16 4.85
N GLN A 89 -22.07 13.26 3.55
CA GLN A 89 -21.52 12.16 2.75
C GLN A 89 -20.17 11.69 3.29
N LEU A 90 -19.26 12.62 3.63
CA LEU A 90 -17.96 12.30 4.24
C LEU A 90 -18.11 11.57 5.57
N HIS A 91 -19.09 11.95 6.39
CA HIS A 91 -19.34 11.28 7.66
C HIS A 91 -19.83 9.85 7.46
N THR A 92 -20.79 9.64 6.54
CA THR A 92 -21.32 8.32 6.20
C THR A 92 -20.24 7.42 5.62
N THR A 93 -19.50 7.88 4.61
CA THR A 93 -18.43 7.07 4.00
C THR A 93 -17.33 6.71 4.99
N ARG A 94 -16.97 7.62 5.91
CA ARG A 94 -16.02 7.32 6.99
C ARG A 94 -16.53 6.21 7.91
N GLN A 95 -17.81 6.24 8.29
CA GLN A 95 -18.41 5.19 9.10
C GLN A 95 -18.40 3.84 8.36
N ASP A 96 -18.73 3.83 7.08
CA ASP A 96 -18.70 2.62 6.25
C ASP A 96 -17.29 2.03 6.16
N VAL A 97 -16.27 2.87 5.99
CA VAL A 97 -14.86 2.42 5.99
C VAL A 97 -14.49 1.81 7.34
N ILE A 98 -14.82 2.47 8.45
CA ILE A 98 -14.54 1.94 9.80
C ILE A 98 -15.24 0.60 10.01
N GLN A 99 -16.50 0.46 9.58
CA GLN A 99 -17.24 -0.78 9.69
C GLN A 99 -16.57 -1.89 8.88
N LYS A 100 -16.19 -1.63 7.62
CA LYS A 100 -15.46 -2.61 6.78
C LYS A 100 -14.15 -3.06 7.42
N LEU A 101 -13.39 -2.12 8.01
CA LEU A 101 -12.15 -2.42 8.71
C LEU A 101 -12.41 -3.36 9.91
N GLN A 102 -13.44 -3.06 10.72
CA GLN A 102 -13.82 -3.86 11.89
C GLN A 102 -14.35 -5.25 11.50
N ASP A 103 -15.19 -5.33 10.48
CA ASP A 103 -15.73 -6.60 9.99
C ASP A 103 -14.59 -7.51 9.52
N LYS A 104 -13.66 -6.96 8.72
CA LYS A 104 -12.48 -7.70 8.27
C LYS A 104 -11.61 -8.15 9.44
N ALA A 105 -11.34 -7.27 10.40
CA ALA A 105 -10.58 -7.59 11.59
C ALA A 105 -11.23 -8.72 12.41
N SER A 106 -12.56 -8.72 12.52
CA SER A 106 -13.31 -9.76 13.23
C SER A 106 -13.18 -11.12 12.54
N VAL A 107 -13.25 -11.15 11.20
CA VAL A 107 -13.06 -12.35 10.38
C VAL A 107 -11.65 -12.89 10.57
N LEU A 108 -10.62 -12.05 10.38
CA LEU A 108 -9.22 -12.43 10.52
C LEU A 108 -8.89 -12.92 11.93
N THR A 109 -9.43 -12.27 12.96
CA THR A 109 -9.26 -12.70 14.35
C THR A 109 -9.92 -14.06 14.59
N SER A 110 -11.09 -14.31 14.00
CA SER A 110 -11.77 -15.60 14.11
C SER A 110 -11.01 -16.72 13.38
N GLU A 111 -10.48 -16.45 12.19
CA GLU A 111 -9.66 -17.38 11.42
C GLU A 111 -8.37 -17.71 12.16
N ARG A 112 -7.72 -16.70 12.74
CA ARG A 112 -6.53 -16.87 13.58
C ARG A 112 -6.81 -17.74 14.79
N LYS A 113 -7.93 -17.54 15.50
CA LYS A 113 -8.35 -18.40 16.62
C LYS A 113 -8.60 -19.85 16.19
N LYS A 114 -9.03 -20.08 14.94
CA LYS A 114 -9.16 -21.44 14.36
C LYS A 114 -7.79 -22.02 14.00
N ARG A 115 -6.90 -21.26 13.36
CA ARG A 115 -5.53 -21.68 13.00
C ARG A 115 -4.66 -21.97 14.21
N GLY A 116 -4.77 -21.17 15.28
CA GLY A 116 -4.06 -21.43 16.54
C GLY A 116 -4.44 -22.77 17.18
N LYS A 117 -5.56 -23.40 16.77
CA LYS A 117 -5.97 -24.75 17.21
C LYS A 117 -5.53 -25.87 16.26
N ARG A 118 -5.17 -25.57 15.01
CA ARG A 118 -4.71 -26.53 14.00
C ARG A 118 -3.61 -25.89 13.17
N MET A 119 -2.36 -26.29 13.42
CA MET A 119 -1.24 -25.89 12.57
C MET A 119 -1.50 -26.36 11.13
N PRO A 120 -1.14 -25.57 10.11
CA PRO A 120 -1.30 -26.01 8.73
C PRO A 120 -0.56 -27.32 8.49
N GLU A 121 -1.23 -28.33 7.92
CA GLU A 121 -0.65 -29.66 7.69
C GLU A 121 0.55 -29.62 6.73
N ASP A 122 0.59 -28.63 5.84
CA ASP A 122 1.64 -28.42 4.83
C ASP A 122 2.79 -27.51 5.30
N LEU A 123 2.87 -27.17 6.59
CA LEU A 123 3.93 -26.32 7.13
C LEU A 123 5.26 -27.08 7.19
N ALA A 124 6.35 -26.47 6.71
CA ALA A 124 7.68 -27.03 6.81
C ALA A 124 8.05 -27.33 8.27
N SER A 125 8.59 -28.52 8.52
CA SER A 125 8.99 -28.95 9.86
C SER A 125 10.23 -28.18 10.33
N ALA A 126 10.50 -28.21 11.65
CA ALA A 126 11.71 -27.57 12.17
C ALA A 126 12.99 -28.27 11.67
N ASP A 127 12.92 -29.56 11.35
CA ASP A 127 14.04 -30.32 10.80
C ASP A 127 14.25 -29.99 9.31
N ASP A 128 13.17 -29.81 8.55
CA ASP A 128 13.22 -29.33 7.16
C ASP A 128 14.00 -28.00 7.07
N ILE A 129 13.67 -27.04 7.95
CA ILE A 129 14.33 -25.73 7.99
C ILE A 129 15.83 -25.84 8.35
N ARG A 130 16.21 -26.81 9.19
CA ARG A 130 17.64 -27.05 9.51
C ARG A 130 18.41 -27.57 8.30
N GLU A 131 17.73 -28.31 7.44
CA GLU A 131 18.28 -28.88 6.20
C GLU A 131 18.31 -27.90 5.04
N TYR A 132 17.70 -26.70 5.17
CA TYR A 132 17.70 -25.70 4.11
C TYR A 132 19.11 -25.40 3.59
N LYS A 133 19.21 -25.40 2.26
CA LYS A 133 20.40 -25.06 1.48
C LYS A 133 20.04 -24.04 0.42
N GLN A 134 21.04 -23.32 -0.05
CA GLN A 134 20.89 -22.41 -1.18
C GLN A 134 20.59 -23.23 -2.45
N ILE A 135 19.38 -23.09 -2.99
CA ILE A 135 18.98 -23.76 -4.23
C ILE A 135 19.28 -22.88 -5.43
N ALA A 136 19.01 -21.59 -5.31
CA ALA A 136 19.17 -20.63 -6.39
C ALA A 136 19.80 -19.33 -5.89
N SER A 137 20.63 -18.74 -6.74
CA SER A 137 21.21 -17.43 -6.54
C SER A 137 21.16 -16.68 -7.86
N HIS A 138 20.43 -15.57 -7.87
CA HIS A 138 20.28 -14.72 -9.04
C HIS A 138 21.03 -13.41 -8.80
N PRO A 139 22.32 -13.34 -9.17
CA PRO A 139 23.04 -12.08 -9.22
C PRO A 139 22.57 -11.25 -10.43
N GLY A 140 22.55 -9.93 -10.29
CA GLY A 140 22.39 -9.03 -11.45
C GLY A 140 20.96 -8.69 -11.85
N LEU A 141 19.99 -8.84 -10.93
CA LEU A 141 18.65 -8.25 -11.10
C LEU A 141 18.71 -6.72 -11.20
N HIS A 142 19.65 -6.11 -10.49
CA HIS A 142 19.88 -4.67 -10.44
C HIS A 142 21.22 -4.30 -11.08
N SER A 143 21.38 -3.01 -11.38
CA SER A 143 22.56 -2.47 -12.07
C SER A 143 23.88 -2.89 -11.42
N ALA A 144 24.82 -3.34 -12.24
CA ALA A 144 26.17 -3.67 -11.78
C ALA A 144 26.95 -2.43 -11.28
N SER A 145 26.64 -1.24 -11.80
CA SER A 145 27.34 0.01 -11.46
C SER A 145 26.95 0.60 -10.10
N VAL A 146 25.74 0.31 -9.63
CA VAL A 146 25.24 0.75 -8.33
C VAL A 146 24.78 -0.50 -7.55
N PRO A 147 25.70 -1.18 -6.86
CA PRO A 147 25.40 -2.44 -6.19
C PRO A 147 24.46 -2.24 -5.00
N GLY A 148 23.48 -3.13 -4.90
CA GLY A 148 22.72 -3.37 -3.68
C GLY A 148 21.23 -3.52 -3.91
N ILE A 149 20.68 -4.65 -3.47
CA ILE A 149 19.25 -4.82 -3.29
C ILE A 149 18.94 -4.36 -1.87
N LEU A 150 18.01 -3.44 -1.70
CA LEU A 150 17.71 -2.81 -0.41
C LEU A 150 16.50 -3.43 0.29
N CYS A 151 15.60 -4.03 -0.47
CA CYS A 151 14.38 -4.62 0.05
C CYS A 151 13.84 -5.68 -0.91
N LEU A 152 13.05 -6.60 -0.37
CA LEU A 152 12.35 -7.62 -1.14
C LEU A 152 10.96 -7.86 -0.55
N ASP A 153 10.03 -8.24 -1.41
CA ASP A 153 8.73 -8.76 -0.99
C ASP A 153 8.25 -9.87 -1.92
N LEU A 154 7.34 -10.72 -1.43
CA LEU A 154 6.80 -11.87 -2.17
C LEU A 154 5.30 -11.70 -2.34
N CYS A 155 4.74 -12.15 -3.46
CA CYS A 155 3.30 -12.22 -3.59
C CYS A 155 2.74 -13.35 -2.71
N ALA A 156 1.73 -13.03 -1.89
CA ALA A 156 1.18 -13.98 -0.92
C ALA A 156 0.37 -15.12 -1.58
N SER A 157 -0.28 -14.86 -2.72
CA SER A 157 -1.03 -15.86 -3.48
C SER A 157 -0.12 -16.74 -4.32
N ASP A 158 0.83 -16.13 -5.03
CA ASP A 158 1.84 -16.77 -5.86
C ASP A 158 3.25 -16.40 -5.40
N THR A 159 3.79 -17.22 -4.50
CA THR A 159 5.08 -16.94 -3.89
C THR A 159 6.27 -17.07 -4.86
N TYR A 160 6.05 -17.54 -6.09
CA TYR A 160 7.10 -17.56 -7.11
C TYR A 160 7.40 -16.16 -7.65
N LYS A 161 6.42 -15.24 -7.59
CA LYS A 161 6.62 -13.83 -7.94
C LYS A 161 7.25 -13.07 -6.78
N VAL A 162 8.40 -12.49 -7.07
CA VAL A 162 9.21 -11.70 -6.14
C VAL A 162 9.37 -10.29 -6.68
N VAL A 163 9.30 -9.30 -5.80
CA VAL A 163 9.71 -7.93 -6.11
C VAL A 163 10.95 -7.56 -5.31
N THR A 164 11.94 -6.97 -5.97
CA THR A 164 13.15 -6.44 -5.34
C THR A 164 13.28 -4.94 -5.59
N GLY A 165 13.69 -4.18 -4.58
CA GLY A 165 13.99 -2.75 -4.70
C GLY A 165 15.49 -2.48 -4.64
N GLY A 166 16.01 -1.72 -5.60
CA GLY A 166 17.45 -1.51 -5.78
C GLY A 166 17.97 -0.14 -5.37
N ALA A 167 19.26 -0.09 -5.06
CA ALA A 167 20.04 1.14 -4.93
C ALA A 167 20.10 1.92 -6.26
N ASP A 168 19.90 1.23 -7.38
CA ASP A 168 19.87 1.77 -8.75
C ASP A 168 18.58 2.52 -9.12
N LYS A 169 17.70 2.79 -8.13
CA LYS A 169 16.43 3.52 -8.27
C LYS A 169 15.34 2.76 -9.03
N THR A 170 15.56 1.48 -9.29
CA THR A 170 14.59 0.61 -9.95
C THR A 170 14.04 -0.41 -8.97
N ALA A 171 12.83 -0.89 -9.25
CA ALA A 171 12.32 -2.11 -8.65
C ALA A 171 12.14 -3.15 -9.76
N VAL A 172 12.38 -4.41 -9.45
CA VAL A 172 12.36 -5.50 -10.43
C VAL A 172 11.35 -6.54 -9.95
N VAL A 173 10.45 -6.93 -10.84
CA VAL A 173 9.53 -8.05 -10.62
C VAL A 173 10.14 -9.27 -11.31
N PHE A 174 10.44 -10.28 -10.52
CA PHE A 174 11.11 -11.52 -10.93
C PHE A 174 10.18 -12.69 -10.67
N ASP A 175 10.07 -13.59 -11.64
CA ASP A 175 9.38 -14.85 -11.50
C ASP A 175 10.39 -15.98 -11.32
N LYS A 176 10.29 -16.66 -10.18
CA LYS A 176 11.12 -17.81 -9.84
C LYS A 176 10.81 -19.05 -10.67
N GLU A 177 9.56 -19.25 -11.12
CA GLU A 177 9.20 -20.45 -11.88
C GLU A 177 9.80 -20.44 -13.28
N SER A 178 9.71 -19.30 -13.97
CA SER A 178 10.33 -19.09 -15.28
C SER A 178 11.81 -18.67 -15.22
N GLU A 179 12.31 -18.34 -14.02
CA GLU A 179 13.62 -17.73 -13.78
C GLU A 179 13.87 -16.45 -14.59
N GLN A 180 12.81 -15.68 -14.87
CA GLN A 180 12.86 -14.49 -15.71
C GLN A 180 12.45 -13.22 -14.97
N VAL A 181 13.05 -12.11 -15.39
CA VAL A 181 12.58 -10.78 -15.02
C VAL A 181 11.31 -10.50 -15.82
N ILE A 182 10.16 -10.40 -15.13
CA ILE A 182 8.89 -10.04 -15.75
C ILE A 182 8.97 -8.59 -16.22
N THR A 183 9.34 -7.69 -15.32
CA THR A 183 9.30 -6.25 -15.57
C THR A 183 10.29 -5.50 -14.69
N THR A 184 10.83 -4.39 -15.21
CA THR A 184 11.64 -3.43 -14.46
C THR A 184 10.90 -2.11 -14.30
N LEU A 185 10.55 -1.77 -13.07
CA LEU A 185 9.84 -0.55 -12.66
C LEU A 185 10.84 0.60 -12.55
N LYS A 186 10.81 1.51 -13.53
CA LYS A 186 11.69 2.68 -13.59
C LYS A 186 10.87 3.96 -13.44
N GLY A 187 11.27 4.84 -12.51
CA GLY A 187 10.65 6.15 -12.38
C GLY A 187 10.99 6.93 -11.12
N HIS A 188 11.48 6.27 -10.07
CA HIS A 188 11.94 6.96 -8.86
C HIS A 188 13.22 7.78 -9.12
N ALA A 189 13.35 8.91 -8.42
CA ALA A 189 14.51 9.80 -8.53
C ALA A 189 15.67 9.36 -7.63
N LYS A 190 15.36 8.60 -6.58
CA LYS A 190 16.30 8.02 -5.60
C LYS A 190 16.09 6.51 -5.47
N LYS A 191 16.99 5.85 -4.72
CA LYS A 191 16.96 4.41 -4.45
C LYS A 191 15.60 3.94 -3.90
N VAL A 192 15.18 2.74 -4.24
CA VAL A 192 13.92 2.17 -3.72
C VAL A 192 14.21 1.50 -2.39
N THR A 193 13.66 2.03 -1.30
CA THR A 193 13.96 1.56 0.06
C THR A 193 12.94 0.55 0.58
N ASN A 194 11.71 0.57 0.09
CA ASN A 194 10.71 -0.43 0.42
C ASN A 194 9.89 -0.82 -0.81
N VAL A 195 9.54 -2.09 -0.86
CA VAL A 195 8.67 -2.68 -1.87
C VAL A 195 7.61 -3.53 -1.17
N LEU A 196 6.41 -3.57 -1.75
CA LEU A 196 5.36 -4.50 -1.34
C LEU A 196 4.68 -5.08 -2.58
N TYR A 197 4.36 -6.36 -2.54
CA TYR A 197 3.51 -7.00 -3.55
C TYR A 197 2.10 -7.17 -2.98
N HIS A 198 1.09 -6.77 -3.74
CA HIS A 198 -0.30 -6.94 -3.30
C HIS A 198 -0.68 -8.44 -3.19
N PRO A 199 -1.40 -8.88 -2.14
CA PRO A 199 -1.56 -10.30 -1.85
C PRO A 199 -2.43 -11.06 -2.88
N SER A 200 -3.37 -10.40 -3.54
CA SER A 200 -4.30 -11.03 -4.51
C SER A 200 -4.20 -10.48 -5.93
N GLU A 201 -4.06 -9.16 -6.07
CA GLU A 201 -3.89 -8.47 -7.36
C GLU A 201 -2.42 -8.36 -7.81
N ASP A 202 -2.20 -8.28 -9.12
CA ASP A 202 -0.88 -8.07 -9.74
C ASP A 202 -0.46 -6.59 -9.69
N ILE A 203 -0.38 -6.04 -8.47
CA ILE A 203 -0.01 -4.66 -8.19
C ILE A 203 1.21 -4.63 -7.26
N VAL A 204 2.15 -3.74 -7.56
CA VAL A 204 3.36 -3.53 -6.76
C VAL A 204 3.39 -2.10 -6.23
N PHE A 205 3.78 -1.96 -4.97
CA PHE A 205 4.01 -0.68 -4.31
C PHE A 205 5.50 -0.47 -4.12
N THR A 206 5.98 0.72 -4.46
CA THR A 206 7.37 1.11 -4.22
C THR A 206 7.41 2.42 -3.47
N ALA A 207 8.27 2.52 -2.47
CA ALA A 207 8.53 3.73 -1.72
C ALA A 207 10.01 4.10 -1.77
N SER A 208 10.26 5.41 -1.82
CA SER A 208 11.61 5.94 -2.02
C SER A 208 11.85 7.18 -1.16
N PRO A 209 13.13 7.48 -0.83
CA PRO A 209 13.53 8.74 -0.24
C PRO A 209 13.31 9.96 -1.14
N ASP A 210 12.74 9.78 -2.33
CA ASP A 210 12.28 10.87 -3.22
C ASP A 210 10.90 11.43 -2.83
N SER A 211 10.42 11.08 -1.63
CA SER A 211 9.13 11.45 -1.03
C SER A 211 7.88 10.96 -1.77
N THR A 212 8.05 10.05 -2.74
CA THR A 212 6.93 9.47 -3.49
C THR A 212 6.73 8.00 -3.15
N ILE A 213 5.46 7.60 -3.19
CA ILE A 213 5.06 6.20 -3.22
C ILE A 213 4.39 5.98 -4.58
N ARG A 214 4.78 4.92 -5.27
CA ARG A 214 4.29 4.62 -6.60
C ARG A 214 3.62 3.26 -6.62
N ILE A 215 2.54 3.19 -7.37
CA ILE A 215 1.75 2.00 -7.58
C ILE A 215 1.94 1.59 -9.03
N TRP A 216 2.26 0.32 -9.24
CA TRP A 216 2.64 -0.23 -10.54
C TRP A 216 1.81 -1.45 -10.88
N SER A 217 1.48 -1.61 -12.17
CA SER A 217 1.07 -2.91 -12.71
C SER A 217 2.29 -3.84 -12.72
N ALA A 218 2.20 -5.01 -12.09
CA ALA A 218 3.32 -5.95 -12.00
C ALA A 218 3.71 -6.53 -13.37
N GLN A 219 2.74 -6.69 -14.28
CA GLN A 219 2.94 -7.25 -15.61
C GLN A 219 3.51 -6.20 -16.58
N ASP A 220 2.85 -5.04 -16.69
CA ASP A 220 3.18 -4.03 -17.70
C ASP A 220 4.28 -3.07 -17.26
N GLY A 221 4.54 -2.97 -15.96
CA GLY A 221 5.45 -1.98 -15.39
C GLY A 221 4.98 -0.53 -15.49
N ASN A 222 3.71 -0.33 -15.83
CA ASN A 222 3.11 0.99 -15.90
C ASN A 222 2.81 1.53 -14.50
N CYS A 223 3.20 2.78 -14.25
CA CYS A 223 2.85 3.48 -13.01
C CYS A 223 1.41 3.99 -13.12
N SER A 224 0.50 3.38 -12.36
CA SER A 224 -0.91 3.80 -12.34
C SER A 224 -1.12 5.06 -11.51
N THR A 225 -0.53 5.10 -10.32
CA THR A 225 -0.79 6.14 -9.33
C THR A 225 0.50 6.54 -8.61
N ILE A 226 0.64 7.85 -8.37
CA ILE A 226 1.75 8.42 -7.57
C ILE A 226 1.15 9.14 -6.37
N ILE A 227 1.43 8.62 -5.18
CA ILE A 227 1.00 9.19 -3.90
C ILE A 227 2.10 10.12 -3.39
N ARG A 228 1.76 11.40 -3.21
CA ARG A 228 2.67 12.47 -2.73
C ARG A 228 2.19 13.06 -1.41
N THR A 229 2.18 12.23 -0.38
CA THR A 229 1.66 12.61 0.93
C THR A 229 2.71 13.24 1.83
N HIS A 230 3.96 12.81 1.71
CA HIS A 230 5.06 13.19 2.59
C HIS A 230 5.92 14.29 1.97
N LYS A 231 6.53 15.10 2.84
CA LYS A 231 7.45 16.16 2.43
C LYS A 231 8.90 15.68 2.38
N GLU A 232 9.22 14.67 3.18
CA GLU A 232 10.57 14.09 3.27
C GLU A 232 10.58 12.62 2.82
N ALA A 233 11.71 11.93 3.03
CA ALA A 233 11.92 10.56 2.61
C ALA A 233 10.86 9.62 3.19
N VAL A 234 10.28 8.75 2.36
CA VAL A 234 9.40 7.67 2.83
C VAL A 234 10.27 6.51 3.28
N THR A 235 10.14 6.13 4.55
CA THR A 235 11.02 5.18 5.24
C THR A 235 10.39 3.81 5.44
N GLY A 236 9.06 3.73 5.37
CA GLY A 236 8.32 2.48 5.51
C GLY A 236 6.96 2.55 4.83
N ILE A 237 6.52 1.40 4.34
CA ILE A 237 5.18 1.19 3.81
C ILE A 237 4.64 -0.15 4.30
N SER A 238 3.33 -0.24 4.50
CA SER A 238 2.64 -1.47 4.86
C SER A 238 1.26 -1.48 4.24
N LEU A 239 0.88 -2.59 3.62
CA LEU A 239 -0.47 -2.78 3.09
C LEU A 239 -1.42 -3.15 4.23
N HIS A 240 -2.62 -2.58 4.23
CA HIS A 240 -3.69 -2.98 5.13
C HIS A 240 -4.22 -4.37 4.76
N ALA A 241 -4.73 -5.14 5.72
CA ALA A 241 -5.24 -6.50 5.50
C ALA A 241 -6.47 -6.60 4.56
N LEU A 242 -7.05 -5.46 4.16
CA LEU A 242 -8.09 -5.39 3.13
C LEU A 242 -7.52 -5.41 1.70
N GLY A 243 -6.27 -4.95 1.50
CA GLY A 243 -5.66 -4.74 0.19
C GLY A 243 -5.90 -3.35 -0.42
N ASP A 244 -6.98 -2.66 -0.02
CA ASP A 244 -7.36 -1.38 -0.63
C ASP A 244 -6.61 -0.15 -0.07
N TYR A 245 -5.97 -0.28 1.09
CA TYR A 245 -5.35 0.85 1.78
C TYR A 245 -3.89 0.60 2.10
N LEU A 246 -3.11 1.67 2.06
CA LEU A 246 -1.68 1.68 2.31
C LEU A 246 -1.36 2.61 3.49
N LEU A 247 -0.55 2.11 4.42
CA LEU A 247 0.12 2.90 5.44
C LEU A 247 1.50 3.27 4.94
N SER A 248 1.88 4.53 5.16
CA SER A 248 3.23 5.02 4.92
C SER A 248 3.75 5.79 6.11
N CYS A 249 5.07 5.74 6.32
CA CYS A 249 5.77 6.57 7.30
C CYS A 249 6.96 7.27 6.67
N SER A 250 7.34 8.41 7.23
CA SER A 250 8.37 9.27 6.69
C SER A 250 9.25 9.88 7.78
N GLU A 251 10.42 10.36 7.35
CA GLU A 251 11.30 11.22 8.17
C GLU A 251 10.62 12.53 8.56
N ASP A 252 9.55 12.94 7.84
CA ASP A 252 8.74 14.11 8.16
C ASP A 252 7.90 13.97 9.44
N GLN A 253 8.11 12.90 10.22
CA GLN A 253 7.47 12.60 11.51
C GLN A 253 6.00 12.16 11.41
N HIS A 254 5.44 12.15 10.20
CA HIS A 254 4.06 11.75 10.00
C HIS A 254 3.97 10.32 9.49
N TRP A 255 2.94 9.62 9.94
CA TRP A 255 2.39 8.49 9.22
C TRP A 255 1.15 8.93 8.45
N ALA A 256 0.86 8.23 7.36
CA ALA A 256 -0.30 8.50 6.54
C ALA A 256 -1.01 7.22 6.11
N PHE A 257 -2.33 7.31 5.99
CA PHE A 257 -3.19 6.25 5.50
C PHE A 257 -3.81 6.71 4.17
N SER A 258 -3.51 6.00 3.09
CA SER A 258 -3.91 6.37 1.74
C SER A 258 -4.67 5.25 1.06
N ASP A 259 -5.63 5.62 0.22
CA ASP A 259 -6.35 4.69 -0.65
C ASP A 259 -5.50 4.40 -1.90
N VAL A 260 -5.31 3.11 -2.16
CA VAL A 260 -4.51 2.60 -3.28
C VAL A 260 -5.16 2.91 -4.63
N ARG A 261 -6.49 2.85 -4.73
CA ARG A 261 -7.21 2.98 -6.00
C ARG A 261 -7.25 4.43 -6.46
N THR A 262 -7.55 5.34 -5.55
CA THR A 262 -7.70 6.76 -5.86
C THR A 262 -6.40 7.54 -5.70
N GLY A 263 -5.42 6.99 -4.95
CA GLY A 263 -4.20 7.69 -4.57
C GLY A 263 -4.43 8.81 -3.54
N GLN A 264 -5.63 8.93 -2.99
CA GLN A 264 -5.96 9.97 -2.02
C GLN A 264 -5.50 9.57 -0.62
N THR A 265 -4.91 10.53 0.09
CA THR A 265 -4.60 10.38 1.51
C THR A 265 -5.82 10.65 2.34
N LEU A 266 -6.26 9.65 3.09
CA LEU A 266 -7.42 9.73 3.99
C LEU A 266 -7.05 10.44 5.29
N CYS A 267 -5.89 10.14 5.85
CA CYS A 267 -5.37 10.86 7.00
C CYS A 267 -3.84 10.93 6.99
N ARG A 268 -3.34 11.97 7.63
CA ARG A 268 -1.93 12.18 7.93
C ARG A 268 -1.85 12.66 9.37
N VAL A 269 -1.10 11.96 10.20
CA VAL A 269 -1.09 12.16 11.65
C VAL A 269 0.35 12.16 12.13
N THR A 270 0.62 12.95 13.16
CA THR A 270 1.90 13.06 13.86
C THR A 270 1.66 12.99 15.36
N ASP A 271 2.69 12.63 16.11
CA ASP A 271 2.72 12.78 17.57
C ASP A 271 3.54 14.02 17.93
N ASP A 272 2.86 15.13 18.23
CA ASP A 272 3.52 16.39 18.60
C ASP A 272 4.36 16.26 19.87
N ALA A 273 4.10 15.25 20.72
CA ALA A 273 4.86 15.04 21.94
C ALA A 273 6.23 14.42 21.68
N ILE A 274 6.40 13.70 20.57
CA ILE A 274 7.60 12.88 20.31
C ILE A 274 8.43 13.47 19.17
N GLY A 275 7.81 14.15 18.20
CA GLY A 275 8.52 15.02 17.25
C GLY A 275 9.68 14.37 16.50
N ASN A 276 9.64 13.06 16.27
CA ASN A 276 10.78 12.28 15.80
C ASN A 276 10.53 11.60 14.46
N ALA A 277 11.59 11.50 13.66
CA ALA A 277 11.57 10.83 12.36
C ALA A 277 11.19 9.35 12.51
N LEU A 278 10.22 8.90 11.70
CA LEU A 278 9.79 7.51 11.66
C LEU A 278 10.70 6.74 10.70
N THR A 279 11.12 5.54 11.07
CA THR A 279 12.08 4.72 10.33
C THR A 279 11.45 3.48 9.68
N CYS A 280 10.38 2.96 10.27
CA CYS A 280 9.66 1.79 9.75
C CYS A 280 8.21 1.81 10.25
N ALA A 281 7.33 1.14 9.51
CA ALA A 281 5.94 0.97 9.88
C ALA A 281 5.42 -0.38 9.38
N GLN A 282 4.57 -1.03 10.18
CA GLN A 282 3.90 -2.26 9.77
C GLN A 282 2.52 -2.36 10.40
N PHE A 283 1.53 -2.79 9.62
CA PHE A 283 0.23 -3.18 10.16
C PHE A 283 0.32 -4.45 10.97
N HIS A 284 -0.45 -4.51 12.06
CA HIS A 284 -0.78 -5.77 12.68
C HIS A 284 -1.73 -6.57 11.78
N PRO A 285 -1.68 -7.91 11.77
CA PRO A 285 -2.46 -8.68 10.81
C PRO A 285 -3.98 -8.67 11.04
N ASP A 286 -4.52 -7.98 12.05
CA ASP A 286 -5.96 -7.66 12.11
C ASP A 286 -6.34 -6.36 11.37
N GLY A 287 -5.37 -5.49 11.07
CA GLY A 287 -5.57 -4.20 10.40
C GLY A 287 -6.04 -3.04 11.30
N LEU A 288 -6.33 -3.28 12.58
CA LEU A 288 -6.84 -2.22 13.46
C LEU A 288 -5.75 -1.38 14.10
N ILE A 289 -4.61 -2.01 14.36
CA ILE A 289 -3.44 -1.36 14.94
C ILE A 289 -2.24 -1.49 14.00
N PHE A 290 -1.28 -0.60 14.17
CA PHE A 290 0.01 -0.68 13.49
C PHE A 290 1.12 -0.18 14.41
N GLY A 291 2.33 -0.67 14.13
CA GLY A 291 3.54 -0.27 14.84
C GLY A 291 4.36 0.68 13.99
N THR A 292 4.92 1.71 14.60
CA THR A 292 5.92 2.60 13.98
C THR A 292 7.18 2.62 14.83
N GLY A 293 8.34 2.52 14.17
CA GLY A 293 9.65 2.69 14.81
C GLY A 293 10.18 4.09 14.57
N THR A 294 10.92 4.63 15.53
CA THR A 294 11.57 5.93 15.40
C THR A 294 13.09 5.82 15.40
N LYS A 295 13.73 6.91 14.96
CA LYS A 295 15.18 7.08 15.04
C LYS A 295 15.70 7.12 16.49
N ASP A 296 14.85 7.48 17.45
CA ASP A 296 15.18 7.63 18.87
C ASP A 296 14.88 6.37 19.70
N SER A 297 14.89 5.20 19.06
CA SER A 297 14.75 3.90 19.73
C SER A 297 13.37 3.64 20.36
N GLN A 298 12.35 4.45 20.02
CA GLN A 298 10.98 4.25 20.50
C GLN A 298 10.17 3.47 19.46
N ILE A 299 9.37 2.53 19.94
CA ILE A 299 8.36 1.84 19.15
C ILE A 299 7.00 2.29 19.67
N MET A 300 6.16 2.77 18.76
CA MET A 300 4.81 3.23 19.07
C MET A 300 3.79 2.32 18.42
N ILE A 301 2.68 2.09 19.12
CA ILE A 301 1.52 1.36 18.63
C ILE A 301 0.37 2.33 18.50
N TRP A 302 -0.18 2.40 17.30
CA TRP A 302 -1.25 3.31 16.94
C TRP A 302 -2.55 2.54 16.74
N ASP A 303 -3.66 3.12 17.18
CA ASP A 303 -4.99 2.70 16.79
C ASP A 303 -5.41 3.50 15.55
N LEU A 304 -5.72 2.78 14.46
CA LEU A 304 -6.08 3.38 13.18
C LEU A 304 -7.40 4.16 13.25
N LYS A 305 -8.37 3.70 14.05
CA LYS A 305 -9.70 4.29 14.16
C LYS A 305 -9.66 5.59 14.94
N GLU A 306 -9.06 5.54 16.13
CA GLU A 306 -8.97 6.71 17.01
C GLU A 306 -7.85 7.67 16.57
N ARG A 307 -6.88 7.16 15.80
CA ARG A 307 -5.70 7.89 15.30
C ARG A 307 -4.83 8.40 16.47
N THR A 308 -4.77 7.60 17.52
CA THR A 308 -4.03 7.91 18.75
C THR A 308 -2.95 6.86 18.99
N ASN A 309 -1.88 7.30 19.65
CA ASN A 309 -0.86 6.40 20.16
C ASN A 309 -1.40 5.72 21.44
N VAL A 310 -1.48 4.40 21.43
CA VAL A 310 -2.09 3.60 22.49
C VAL A 310 -1.04 2.93 23.39
N ALA A 311 0.16 2.66 22.86
CA ALA A 311 1.23 2.07 23.63
C ALA A 311 2.61 2.44 23.08
N ASN A 312 3.56 2.60 23.99
CA ASN A 312 4.98 2.81 23.66
C ASN A 312 5.81 1.69 24.28
N PHE A 313 6.77 1.15 23.53
CA PHE A 313 7.71 0.14 24.00
C PHE A 313 9.12 0.74 24.12
N PRO A 314 9.52 1.18 25.33
CA PRO A 314 10.87 1.67 25.57
C PRO A 314 11.84 0.50 25.78
N GLY A 315 13.09 0.65 25.36
CA GLY A 315 14.17 -0.26 25.77
C GLY A 315 15.16 -0.65 24.69
N HIS A 316 14.99 -0.21 23.45
CA HIS A 316 16.06 -0.26 22.46
C HIS A 316 17.06 0.88 22.68
N SER A 317 18.28 0.68 22.18
CA SER A 317 19.30 1.71 22.06
C SER A 317 19.66 1.90 20.58
N GLY A 318 19.37 3.07 20.02
CA GLY A 318 19.59 3.38 18.61
C GLY A 318 18.35 3.22 17.72
N PRO A 319 18.47 3.58 16.43
CA PRO A 319 17.34 3.69 15.52
C PRO A 319 16.68 2.33 15.29
N VAL A 320 15.34 2.29 15.38
CA VAL A 320 14.57 1.08 15.08
C VAL A 320 14.68 0.81 13.58
N THR A 321 15.13 -0.37 13.19
CA THR A 321 15.37 -0.73 11.78
C THR A 321 14.21 -1.51 11.18
N ALA A 322 13.60 -2.41 11.97
CA ALA A 322 12.52 -3.27 11.50
C ALA A 322 11.55 -3.63 12.62
N ILE A 323 10.30 -3.82 12.23
CA ILE A 323 9.20 -4.27 13.08
C ILE A 323 8.48 -5.40 12.31
N SER A 324 8.20 -6.50 13.01
CA SER A 324 7.36 -7.59 12.48
C SER A 324 6.31 -7.99 13.50
N PHE A 325 5.03 -7.90 13.15
CA PHE A 325 3.94 -8.53 13.91
C PHE A 325 3.86 -10.02 13.59
N SER A 326 3.60 -10.83 14.60
CA SER A 326 3.34 -12.26 14.43
C SER A 326 1.90 -12.49 14.02
N GLU A 327 1.69 -13.46 13.13
CA GLU A 327 0.35 -13.93 12.73
C GLU A 327 -0.44 -14.57 13.89
N ASN A 328 0.20 -14.84 15.02
CA ASN A 328 -0.49 -15.23 16.25
C ASN A 328 -1.29 -14.08 16.90
N GLY A 329 -1.08 -12.83 16.46
CA GLY A 329 -1.83 -11.65 16.87
C GLY A 329 -1.49 -11.10 18.26
N TYR A 330 -0.44 -11.62 18.91
CA TYR A 330 -0.06 -11.23 20.27
C TYR A 330 1.41 -10.83 20.37
N TYR A 331 2.27 -11.34 19.49
CA TYR A 331 3.71 -11.06 19.54
C TYR A 331 4.11 -10.02 18.51
N LEU A 332 5.05 -9.18 18.94
CA LEU A 332 5.72 -8.19 18.11
C LEU A 332 7.24 -8.41 18.26
N ALA A 333 7.93 -8.55 17.14
CA ALA A 333 9.38 -8.55 17.07
C ALA A 333 9.87 -7.20 16.57
N THR A 334 10.86 -6.64 17.24
CA THR A 334 11.48 -5.37 16.86
C THR A 334 12.99 -5.49 16.87
N ALA A 335 13.63 -4.79 15.95
CA ALA A 335 15.08 -4.68 15.87
C ALA A 335 15.49 -3.22 15.79
N ALA A 336 16.64 -2.91 16.37
CA ALA A 336 17.24 -1.59 16.32
C ALA A 336 18.76 -1.70 16.11
N GLY A 337 19.43 -0.54 16.12
CA GLY A 337 20.88 -0.44 16.05
C GLY A 337 21.66 -1.01 17.25
N ASP A 338 20.99 -1.59 18.25
CA ASP A 338 21.60 -2.24 19.42
C ASP A 338 21.94 -3.72 19.20
N ALA A 339 21.94 -4.20 17.94
CA ALA A 339 22.17 -5.60 17.59
C ALA A 339 21.24 -6.60 18.34
N CYS A 340 20.11 -6.12 18.86
CA CYS A 340 19.17 -6.91 19.64
C CYS A 340 17.83 -7.04 18.91
N VAL A 341 17.30 -8.26 18.90
CA VAL A 341 15.89 -8.50 18.53
C VAL A 341 15.07 -8.63 19.82
N LYS A 342 14.18 -7.68 20.05
CA LYS A 342 13.30 -7.64 21.22
C LYS A 342 11.92 -8.18 20.86
N LEU A 343 11.36 -8.98 21.76
CA LEU A 343 10.08 -9.65 21.59
C LEU A 343 9.10 -9.18 22.67
N TRP A 344 7.97 -8.67 22.22
CA TRP A 344 6.96 -8.01 23.05
C TRP A 344 5.65 -8.80 23.01
N ASP A 345 5.00 -8.95 24.17
CA ASP A 345 3.62 -9.43 24.26
C ASP A 345 2.70 -8.22 24.31
N LEU A 346 1.91 -8.03 23.26
CA LEU A 346 1.00 -6.89 23.10
C LEU A 346 -0.11 -6.85 24.16
N ARG A 347 -0.45 -7.99 24.80
CA ARG A 347 -1.48 -8.04 25.85
C ARG A 347 -0.93 -7.58 27.19
N LYS A 348 0.35 -7.86 27.45
CA LYS A 348 1.03 -7.51 28.70
C LYS A 348 1.80 -6.20 28.58
N LEU A 349 1.97 -5.71 27.35
CA LEU A 349 2.78 -4.56 26.98
C LEU A 349 4.21 -4.62 27.55
N LYS A 350 4.82 -5.81 27.51
CA LYS A 350 6.14 -6.06 28.10
C LYS A 350 7.03 -6.84 27.17
N ASN A 351 8.32 -6.51 27.22
CA ASN A 351 9.37 -7.36 26.67
C ASN A 351 9.42 -8.65 27.50
N PHE A 352 9.26 -9.79 26.85
CA PHE A 352 9.36 -11.08 27.52
C PHE A 352 10.64 -11.84 27.14
N LYS A 353 11.27 -11.45 26.03
CA LYS A 353 12.51 -12.05 25.53
C LYS A 353 13.31 -11.01 24.74
N THR A 354 14.62 -11.01 24.95
CA THR A 354 15.59 -10.30 24.13
C THR A 354 16.56 -11.33 23.57
N LEU A 355 16.77 -11.29 22.26
CA LEU A 355 17.77 -12.08 21.54
C LEU A 355 18.94 -11.13 21.24
N THR A 356 20.02 -11.28 21.99
CA THR A 356 21.24 -10.48 21.82
C THR A 356 22.15 -11.19 20.83
N MET A 357 22.52 -10.51 19.76
CA MET A 357 23.50 -10.98 18.78
C MET A 357 24.89 -10.46 19.14
N ALA A 358 25.90 -10.80 18.32
CA ALA A 358 27.24 -10.23 18.48
C ALA A 358 27.21 -8.69 18.32
N ASP A 359 28.14 -7.99 18.97
CA ASP A 359 28.12 -6.52 19.08
C ASP A 359 28.15 -5.79 17.71
N ASP A 360 28.77 -6.39 16.69
CA ASP A 360 28.85 -5.84 15.32
C ASP A 360 27.72 -6.31 14.39
N TYR A 361 26.66 -6.94 14.94
CA TYR A 361 25.58 -7.50 14.15
C TYR A 361 24.54 -6.46 13.76
N GLU A 362 24.39 -6.20 12.46
CA GLU A 362 23.40 -5.26 11.96
C GLU A 362 22.12 -5.97 11.53
N VAL A 363 21.00 -5.74 12.22
CA VAL A 363 19.69 -6.24 11.79
C VAL A 363 19.02 -5.25 10.84
N ARG A 364 18.63 -5.71 9.65
CA ARG A 364 17.97 -4.89 8.62
C ARG A 364 16.55 -5.33 8.31
N SER A 365 16.24 -6.61 8.48
CA SER A 365 14.92 -7.15 8.18
C SER A 365 14.47 -8.13 9.24
N LEU A 366 13.18 -8.10 9.57
CA LEU A 366 12.51 -9.07 10.43
C LEU A 366 11.23 -9.52 9.73
N THR A 367 10.95 -10.82 9.75
CA THR A 367 9.70 -11.35 9.22
C THR A 367 9.27 -12.58 10.01
N PHE A 368 8.03 -12.57 10.50
CA PHE A 368 7.37 -13.79 10.92
C PHE A 368 6.83 -14.54 9.69
N ASP A 369 6.78 -15.86 9.79
CA ASP A 369 6.09 -16.68 8.80
C ASP A 369 4.56 -16.56 8.94
N GLN A 370 3.84 -17.03 7.93
CA GLN A 370 2.37 -16.98 7.90
C GLN A 370 1.70 -17.76 9.05
N SER A 371 2.39 -18.76 9.64
CA SER A 371 1.86 -19.50 10.79
C SER A 371 2.20 -18.85 12.13
N GLY A 372 3.20 -17.95 12.18
CA GLY A 372 3.75 -17.38 13.40
C GLY A 372 4.66 -18.32 14.20
N SER A 373 5.04 -19.46 13.62
CA SER A 373 5.90 -20.48 14.24
C SER A 373 7.39 -20.17 14.09
N TYR A 374 7.77 -19.41 13.06
CA TYR A 374 9.15 -19.09 12.71
C TYR A 374 9.35 -17.59 12.57
N LEU A 375 10.52 -17.12 13.00
CA LEU A 375 10.98 -15.74 12.83
C LEU A 375 12.29 -15.78 12.05
N ALA A 376 12.33 -15.09 10.91
CA ALA A 376 13.56 -14.88 10.18
C ALA A 376 14.12 -13.48 10.48
N VAL A 377 15.42 -13.43 10.69
CA VAL A 377 16.21 -12.23 10.95
C VAL A 377 17.20 -12.10 9.80
N GLY A 378 17.11 -10.99 9.07
CA GLY A 378 18.04 -10.62 8.01
C GLY A 378 18.94 -9.48 8.47
N GLY A 379 20.25 -9.69 8.35
CA GLY A 379 21.25 -8.75 8.79
C GLY A 379 22.62 -9.10 8.24
N THR A 380 23.65 -9.10 9.09
CA THR A 380 24.99 -9.58 8.70
C THR A 380 24.95 -11.01 8.12
N ASP A 381 24.10 -11.86 8.68
CA ASP A 381 23.74 -13.18 8.14
C ASP A 381 22.19 -13.30 8.10
N VAL A 382 21.67 -14.41 7.60
CA VAL A 382 20.24 -14.72 7.68
C VAL A 382 20.02 -15.83 8.69
N ARG A 383 19.20 -15.60 9.72
CA ARG A 383 18.91 -16.61 10.77
C ARG A 383 17.43 -16.90 10.86
N VAL A 384 17.11 -18.15 11.17
CA VAL A 384 15.73 -18.59 11.41
C VAL A 384 15.61 -19.12 12.83
N TYR A 385 14.64 -18.58 13.57
CA TYR A 385 14.32 -18.93 14.95
C TYR A 385 12.97 -19.64 15.04
N LEU A 386 12.87 -20.64 15.92
CA LEU A 386 11.60 -21.27 16.28
C LEU A 386 10.92 -20.48 17.40
N CYS A 387 9.76 -19.88 17.15
CA CYS A 387 9.06 -18.99 18.08
C CYS A 387 8.62 -19.64 19.40
N LYS A 388 8.44 -20.97 19.44
CA LYS A 388 8.00 -21.68 20.66
C LYS A 388 9.06 -21.65 21.76
N GLN A 389 10.33 -21.81 21.38
CA GLN A 389 11.47 -21.90 22.31
C GLN A 389 12.47 -20.74 22.12
N TRP A 390 12.32 -19.96 21.05
CA TRP A 390 13.27 -18.94 20.60
C TRP A 390 14.68 -19.49 20.40
N GLN A 391 14.75 -20.73 19.91
CA GLN A 391 16.00 -21.39 19.54
C GLN A 391 16.33 -21.10 18.09
N GLU A 392 17.61 -20.86 17.82
CA GLU A 392 18.14 -20.77 16.46
C GLU A 392 18.09 -22.15 15.80
N LEU A 393 17.42 -22.24 14.65
CA LEU A 393 17.37 -23.47 13.84
C LEU A 393 18.51 -23.52 12.84
N LYS A 394 18.71 -22.41 12.12
CA LYS A 394 19.67 -22.31 11.03
C LYS A 394 20.17 -20.89 10.87
N ALA A 395 21.46 -20.76 10.58
CA ALA A 395 22.10 -19.55 10.10
C ALA A 395 22.66 -19.79 8.68
N PHE A 396 22.43 -18.84 7.79
CA PHE A 396 22.91 -18.81 6.41
C PHE A 396 23.93 -17.69 6.28
N SER A 397 25.17 -18.05 5.97
CA SER A 397 26.28 -17.12 5.70
C SER A 397 26.65 -17.06 4.22
N ASP A 398 25.70 -17.42 3.35
CA ASP A 398 25.94 -17.49 1.90
C ASP A 398 26.12 -16.12 1.25
N HIS A 399 25.55 -15.05 1.83
CA HIS A 399 25.72 -13.70 1.30
C HIS A 399 27.10 -13.14 1.61
N THR A 400 27.70 -12.43 0.66
CA THR A 400 29.02 -11.79 0.86
C THR A 400 28.92 -10.40 1.48
N ALA A 401 27.70 -9.89 1.64
CA ALA A 401 27.39 -8.61 2.27
C ALA A 401 26.07 -8.71 3.06
N VAL A 402 25.75 -7.66 3.83
CA VAL A 402 24.55 -7.59 4.68
C VAL A 402 23.27 -7.91 3.89
N ALA A 403 22.51 -8.87 4.39
CA ALA A 403 21.16 -9.20 3.95
C ALA A 403 20.18 -8.09 4.38
N THR A 404 19.55 -7.49 3.39
CA THR A 404 18.71 -6.30 3.53
C THR A 404 17.21 -6.64 3.61
N GLY A 405 16.83 -7.78 3.07
CA GLY A 405 15.45 -8.27 3.06
C GLY A 405 15.40 -9.76 3.25
N VAL A 406 14.38 -10.23 3.97
CA VAL A 406 14.09 -11.66 4.13
C VAL A 406 12.57 -11.86 4.12
N ARG A 407 12.08 -12.87 3.40
CA ARG A 407 10.67 -13.28 3.37
C ARG A 407 10.53 -14.79 3.32
N PHE A 408 9.56 -15.30 4.07
CA PHE A 408 9.15 -16.70 3.97
C PHE A 408 8.24 -16.90 2.77
N GLY A 409 8.45 -18.02 2.08
CA GLY A 409 7.49 -18.50 1.12
C GLY A 409 6.27 -19.15 1.76
N LYS A 410 5.29 -19.54 0.94
CA LYS A 410 4.07 -20.20 1.40
C LYS A 410 4.39 -21.39 2.31
N ASN A 411 3.74 -21.43 3.48
CA ASN A 411 3.92 -22.45 4.50
C ASN A 411 5.40 -22.66 4.92
N ALA A 412 6.19 -21.59 4.86
CA ALA A 412 7.62 -21.58 5.15
C ALA A 412 8.46 -22.55 4.31
N LYS A 413 7.94 -23.15 3.22
CA LYS A 413 8.63 -24.18 2.40
C LYS A 413 9.95 -23.72 1.77
N PHE A 414 10.11 -22.42 1.61
CA PHE A 414 11.38 -21.82 1.22
C PHE A 414 11.53 -20.44 1.87
N LEU A 415 12.74 -19.91 1.87
CA LEU A 415 13.10 -18.58 2.33
C LEU A 415 13.74 -17.82 1.17
N ALA A 416 13.32 -16.58 0.95
CA ALA A 416 13.97 -15.67 0.00
C ALA A 416 14.74 -14.59 0.78
N SER A 417 15.95 -14.28 0.34
CA SER A 417 16.76 -13.21 0.91
C SER A 417 17.38 -12.35 -0.17
N SER A 418 17.49 -11.05 0.11
CA SER A 418 18.17 -10.07 -0.72
C SER A 418 19.34 -9.48 0.04
N SER A 419 20.40 -9.12 -0.66
CA SER A 419 21.60 -8.54 -0.04
C SER A 419 22.17 -7.37 -0.82
N MET A 420 22.99 -6.59 -0.13
CA MET A 420 23.86 -5.57 -0.71
C MET A 420 24.86 -6.15 -1.73
N ASP A 421 25.10 -7.47 -1.74
CA ASP A 421 25.94 -8.16 -2.71
C ASP A 421 25.33 -8.26 -4.13
N ARG A 422 24.11 -7.74 -4.32
CA ARG A 422 23.29 -7.76 -5.55
C ARG A 422 22.64 -9.11 -5.86
N SER A 423 22.66 -10.06 -4.95
CA SER A 423 22.03 -11.36 -5.14
C SER A 423 20.67 -11.44 -4.47
N LEU A 424 19.72 -12.02 -5.20
CA LEU A 424 18.51 -12.62 -4.64
C LEU A 424 18.79 -14.13 -4.48
N LYS A 425 18.67 -14.65 -3.27
CA LYS A 425 18.91 -16.06 -2.95
C LYS A 425 17.65 -16.73 -2.45
N PHE A 426 17.50 -18.00 -2.80
CA PHE A 426 16.43 -18.85 -2.32
C PHE A 426 16.99 -20.05 -1.57
N PHE A 427 16.44 -20.31 -0.39
CA PHE A 427 16.77 -21.45 0.45
C PHE A 427 15.56 -22.37 0.62
N SER A 428 15.76 -23.66 0.41
CA SER A 428 14.78 -24.70 0.71
C SER A 428 15.54 -26.02 0.89
N ILE A 429 14.85 -27.13 1.10
CA ILE A 429 15.42 -28.46 1.40
C ILE A 429 16.28 -28.97 0.22
#